data_AF-A0A368FZA3-F1
#
_entry.id   AF-A0A368FZA3-F1
#
_cell.length_a   1.000
_cell.length_b   1.000
_cell.length_c   1.000
_cell.angle_alpha   90.00
_cell.angle_beta   90.00
_cell.angle_gamma   90.00
#
_symmetry.space_group_name_H-M   'P 1'
#
loop_
_entity.id
_entity.type
_entity.pdbx_description
1 polymer ?
#
loop_
_entity_poly.entity_id
_entity_poly.type
_entity_poly.pdbx_seq_one_letter_code
_entity_poly.pdbx_strand_id
1 'polypeptide(L)'
;MDRCKFLVPDHITVAELMHIVRRRLQLHPEQAFFLLVNEKSVVSNSMTMSQLYQTDRDQDGFLYVVYTSQPAFGFSIAMPTSSTIIGSH
;
A
#
# COMPACT_ATOMS: atom_id res chain seq x y z
N MET A 1 -11.91 -6.37 11.53
CA MET A 1 -10.79 -6.09 10.62
C MET A 1 -10.81 -4.61 10.34
N ASP A 2 -9.89 -3.88 10.98
CA ASP A 2 -9.77 -2.42 10.88
C ASP A 2 -9.44 -2.02 9.44
N ARG A 3 -10.43 -1.49 8.71
CA ARG A 3 -10.17 -0.78 7.47
C ARG A 3 -9.65 0.60 7.82
N CYS A 4 -8.33 0.74 7.85
CA CYS A 4 -7.71 2.05 8.00
C CYS A 4 -7.91 2.84 6.70
N LYS A 5 -8.43 4.06 6.81
CA LYS A 5 -8.43 5.02 5.72
C LYS A 5 -7.30 6.00 5.96
N PHE A 6 -6.41 6.15 4.99
CA PHE A 6 -5.32 7.12 5.07
C PHE A 6 -5.53 8.21 4.03
N LEU A 7 -5.30 9.46 4.42
CA LEU A 7 -5.07 10.55 3.49
C LEU A 7 -3.55 10.68 3.35
N VAL A 8 -3.05 10.50 2.14
CA VAL A 8 -1.61 10.56 1.87
C VAL A 8 -1.35 11.74 0.94
N PRO A 9 -0.40 12.63 1.28
CA PRO A 9 -0.01 13.73 0.41
C PRO A 9 0.49 13.25 -0.97
N ASP A 10 0.20 14.03 -2.00
CA ASP A 10 0.51 13.72 -3.41
C ASP A 10 2.01 13.59 -3.71
N HIS A 11 2.84 14.36 -3.00
CA HIS A 11 4.29 14.44 -3.17
C HIS A 11 5.06 13.33 -2.45
N ILE A 12 4.41 12.61 -1.55
CA ILE A 12 5.02 11.52 -0.78
C ILE A 12 5.34 10.38 -1.74
N THR A 13 6.52 9.79 -1.59
CA THR A 13 6.92 8.61 -2.34
C THR A 13 6.36 7.32 -1.72
N VAL A 14 6.29 6.25 -2.50
CA VAL A 14 5.93 4.91 -1.99
C VAL A 14 6.85 4.50 -0.83
N ALA A 15 8.15 4.78 -0.93
CA ALA A 15 9.11 4.46 0.13
C ALA A 15 8.81 5.17 1.46
N GLU A 16 8.41 6.43 1.39
CA GLU A 16 7.99 7.21 2.55
C GLU A 16 6.66 6.69 3.12
N LEU A 17 5.69 6.34 2.27
CA LEU A 17 4.45 5.71 2.70
C LEU A 17 4.73 4.40 3.45
N MET A 18 5.62 3.55 2.94
CA MET A 18 6.02 2.31 3.60
C MET A 18 6.61 2.58 5.00
N HIS A 19 7.45 3.60 5.14
CA HIS A 19 7.99 4.02 6.43
C HIS A 19 6.90 4.50 7.40
N ILE A 20 5.95 5.30 6.91
CA ILE A 20 4.84 5.83 7.71
C ILE A 20 3.95 4.68 8.21
N VAL A 21 3.53 3.78 7.30
CA VAL A 21 2.67 2.63 7.64
C VAL A 21 3.40 1.70 8.62
N ARG A 22 4.68 1.40 8.39
CA ARG A 22 5.49 0.59 9.30
C ARG A 22 5.53 1.16 10.71
N ARG A 23 5.75 2.47 10.83
CA ARG A 23 5.78 3.17 12.14
C ARG A 23 4.41 3.14 12.81
N ARG A 24 3.33 3.34 12.05
CA ARG A 24 1.95 3.31 12.56
C ARG A 24 1.54 1.93 13.07
N LEU A 25 1.95 0.88 12.38
CA LEU A 25 1.72 -0.52 12.77
C LEU A 25 2.69 -1.00 13.86
N GLN A 26 3.64 -0.15 14.31
CA GLN A 26 4.66 -0.50 15.30
C GLN A 26 5.44 -1.78 14.97
N LEU A 27 5.70 -2.02 13.67
CA LEU A 27 6.41 -3.21 13.22
C LEU A 27 7.90 -3.14 13.55
N HIS A 28 8.47 -4.27 13.94
CA HIS A 28 9.90 -4.38 14.24
C HIS A 28 10.76 -4.12 12.98
N PRO A 29 11.95 -3.49 13.08
CA PRO A 29 12.87 -3.24 11.96
C PRO A 29 13.30 -4.51 11.20
N GLU A 30 13.31 -5.68 11.85
CA GLU A 30 13.62 -6.97 11.22
C GLU A 30 12.40 -7.65 10.59
N GLN A 31 11.18 -7.21 10.90
CA GLN A 31 9.99 -7.81 10.33
C GLN A 31 9.85 -7.39 8.87
N ALA A 32 9.78 -8.39 7.99
CA ALA A 32 9.51 -8.17 6.58
C ALA A 32 8.14 -7.52 6.41
N PHE A 33 8.08 -6.51 5.54
CA PHE A 33 6.89 -5.72 5.29
C PHE A 33 6.88 -5.29 3.83
N PHE A 34 5.82 -5.68 3.13
CA PHE A 34 5.59 -5.38 1.73
C PHE A 34 4.19 -4.80 1.55
N LEU A 35 4.08 -3.84 0.64
CA LEU A 35 2.81 -3.27 0.21
C LEU A 35 2.50 -3.74 -1.21
N LEU A 36 1.26 -4.14 -1.42
CA LEU A 36 0.67 -4.43 -2.72
C LEU A 36 -0.40 -3.39 -2.99
N VAL A 37 -0.36 -2.80 -4.17
CA VAL A 37 -1.37 -1.84 -4.65
C VAL A 37 -2.15 -2.53 -5.75
N ASN A 38 -3.47 -2.58 -5.61
CA ASN A 38 -4.34 -3.23 -6.60
C ASN A 38 -3.86 -4.66 -6.96
N GLU A 39 -3.53 -5.43 -5.92
CA GLU A 39 -3.01 -6.82 -6.00
C GLU A 39 -1.64 -6.99 -6.68
N LYS A 40 -1.02 -5.89 -7.12
CA LYS A 40 0.33 -5.88 -7.69
C LYS A 40 1.34 -5.46 -6.64
N SER A 41 2.48 -6.12 -6.61
CA SER A 41 3.60 -5.68 -5.78
C SER A 41 4.08 -4.32 -6.25
N VAL A 42 4.20 -3.36 -5.33
CA VAL A 42 4.71 -2.04 -5.70
C VAL A 42 6.22 -2.17 -5.88
N VAL A 43 6.67 -2.05 -7.13
CA VAL A 43 8.08 -2.28 -7.50
C VAL A 43 8.91 -0.99 -7.48
N SER A 44 8.25 0.18 -7.47
CA SER A 44 8.92 1.48 -7.64
C SER A 44 8.83 2.33 -6.38
N ASN A 45 9.83 2.19 -5.52
CA ASN A 45 10.00 2.99 -4.30
C ASN A 45 10.07 4.51 -4.55
N SER A 46 10.56 4.93 -5.73
CA SER A 46 10.72 6.33 -6.11
C SER A 46 9.46 6.97 -6.70
N MET A 47 8.41 6.20 -6.98
CA MET A 47 7.17 6.72 -7.54
C MET A 47 6.43 7.53 -6.47
N THR A 48 5.85 8.66 -6.86
CA THR A 48 5.02 9.46 -5.96
C THR A 48 3.61 8.89 -5.85
N MET A 49 2.93 9.17 -4.74
CA MET A 49 1.56 8.75 -4.50
C MET A 49 0.59 9.32 -5.55
N SER A 50 0.84 10.53 -6.05
CA SER A 50 0.08 11.09 -7.17
C SER A 50 0.17 10.24 -8.44
N GLN A 51 1.38 9.81 -8.82
CA GLN A 51 1.60 8.97 -9.99
C GLN A 51 0.97 7.58 -9.83
N LEU A 52 1.16 6.98 -8.65
CA LEU A 52 0.58 5.68 -8.31
C LEU A 52 -0.95 5.74 -8.32
N TYR A 53 -1.53 6.79 -7.74
CA TYR A 53 -2.97 7.02 -7.75
C TYR A 53 -3.53 7.18 -9.16
N GLN A 54 -2.87 7.94 -10.04
CA GLN A 54 -3.32 8.10 -11.42
C GLN A 54 -3.31 6.78 -12.21
N THR A 55 -2.38 5.88 -11.88
CA THR A 55 -2.17 4.63 -12.62
C THR A 55 -3.01 3.46 -12.11
N ASP A 56 -3.16 3.34 -10.78
CA ASP A 56 -3.75 2.15 -10.14
C ASP A 56 -4.99 2.45 -9.27
N ARG A 57 -5.53 3.69 -9.27
CA ARG A 57 -6.82 3.97 -8.61
C ARG A 57 -7.94 3.14 -9.21
N ASP A 58 -8.90 2.78 -8.37
CA ASP A 58 -10.12 2.13 -8.80
C ASP A 58 -11.14 3.15 -9.36
N GLN A 59 -12.20 2.66 -9.99
CA GLN A 59 -13.29 3.46 -10.54
C GLN A 59 -14.06 4.20 -9.43
N ASP A 60 -14.05 3.68 -8.21
CA ASP A 60 -14.64 4.33 -7.04
C ASP A 60 -13.86 5.56 -6.53
N GLY A 61 -12.66 5.83 -7.07
CA GLY A 61 -11.83 6.96 -6.68
C GLY A 61 -10.93 6.68 -5.47
N PHE A 62 -10.72 5.43 -5.10
CA PHE A 62 -9.78 5.05 -4.05
C PHE A 62 -8.65 4.16 -4.57
N LEU A 63 -7.52 4.23 -3.87
CA LEU A 63 -6.42 3.30 -4.04
C LEU A 63 -6.49 2.20 -2.99
N TYR A 64 -6.54 0.95 -3.44
CA TYR A 64 -6.55 -0.21 -2.56
C TYR A 64 -5.13 -0.71 -2.32
N VAL A 65 -4.74 -0.72 -1.05
CA VAL A 65 -3.43 -1.19 -0.63
C VAL A 65 -3.59 -2.34 0.38
N VAL A 66 -2.82 -3.40 0.16
CA VAL A 66 -2.73 -4.57 1.01
C VAL A 66 -1.31 -4.66 1.54
N TYR A 67 -1.15 -4.96 2.83
CA TYR A 67 0.16 -5.23 3.41
C TYR A 67 0.35 -6.72 3.65
N THR A 68 1.58 -7.21 3.50
CA THR A 68 1.96 -8.59 3.80
C THR A 68 3.36 -8.64 4.38
N SER A 69 3.61 -9.61 5.25
CA SER A 69 4.96 -9.91 5.76
C SER A 69 5.70 -10.95 4.92
N GLN A 70 5.06 -11.52 3.89
CA GLN A 70 5.64 -12.49 2.97
C GLN A 70 5.93 -11.82 1.62
N PRO A 71 7.11 -12.03 1.01
CA PRO A 71 7.35 -11.54 -0.34
C PRO A 71 6.31 -12.19 -1.28
N ALA A 72 5.74 -11.40 -2.19
CA ALA A 72 4.82 -11.90 -3.21
C ALA A 72 5.59 -12.68 -4.28
N PHE A 73 6.13 -13.84 -3.90
CA PHE A 73 6.79 -14.76 -4.80
C PHE A 73 5.76 -15.76 -5.32
N GLY A 74 5.16 -15.47 -6.48
CA GLY A 74 4.46 -16.47 -7.30
C GLY A 74 3.17 -17.09 -6.76
N PHE A 75 2.51 -16.52 -5.74
CA PHE A 75 1.20 -17.02 -5.30
C PHE A 75 0.07 -16.32 -6.07
N SER A 76 -0.80 -17.11 -6.70
CA SER A 76 -2.18 -16.70 -7.00
C SER A 76 -2.82 -16.31 -5.67
N ILE A 77 -2.91 -15.01 -5.39
CA ILE A 77 -3.41 -14.50 -4.11
C ILE A 77 -4.92 -14.79 -4.07
N ALA A 78 -5.30 -15.94 -3.49
CA ALA A 78 -6.63 -16.12 -2.94
C ALA A 78 -6.74 -15.16 -1.75
N MET A 79 -7.36 -14.01 -1.96
CA MET A 79 -7.46 -12.88 -1.02
C MET A 79 -7.92 -13.30 0.38
N PRO A 80 -7.17 -12.97 1.46
CA PRO A 80 -7.73 -12.75 2.78
C PRO A 80 -7.99 -11.24 3.00
N THR A 81 -9.20 -10.82 2.66
CA THR A 81 -10.07 -9.78 3.29
C THR A 81 -9.48 -8.70 4.23
N SER A 82 -8.41 -7.99 3.90
CA SER A 82 -8.08 -6.71 4.58
C SER A 82 -7.51 -5.66 3.63
N SER A 83 -8.40 -4.94 2.96
CA SER A 83 -8.07 -3.83 2.05
C SER A 83 -8.07 -2.50 2.81
N THR A 84 -6.95 -1.77 2.74
CA THR A 84 -6.81 -0.38 3.23
C THR A 84 -7.14 0.56 2.07
N ILE A 85 -8.00 1.56 2.31
CA ILE A 85 -8.53 2.48 1.29
C ILE A 85 -7.82 3.83 1.46
N ILE A 86 -7.06 4.27 0.46
CA ILE A 86 -6.38 5.58 0.49
C ILE A 86 -7.10 6.53 -0.48
N GLY A 87 -7.59 7.66 0.03
CA GLY A 87 -8.18 8.73 -0.78
C GLY A 87 -7.25 9.94 -0.82
N SER A 88 -7.18 10.63 -1.95
CA SER A 88 -6.46 11.90 -2.10
C SER A 88 -7.44 13.03 -2.41
N HIS A 89 -7.13 14.23 -1.93
CA HIS A 89 -7.85 15.47 -2.19
C HIS A 89 -6.88 16.50 -2.75
#